data_AF-A0A961CCX1-F1
#
_entry.id   AF-A0A961CCX1-F1
#
_cell.length_a   1.000
_cell.length_b   1.000
_cell.length_c   1.000
_cell.angle_alpha   90.00
_cell.angle_beta   90.00
_cell.angle_gamma   90.00
#
_symmetry.space_group_name_H-M   'P 1'
#
loop_
_entity.id
_entity.type
_entity.pdbx_description
1 polymer ?
#
loop_
_entity_poly.entity_id
_entity_poly.type
_entity_poly.pdbx_seq_one_letter_code
_entity_poly.pdbx_strand_id
1 'polypeptide(L)'
;ARLARRAGRPVLLAVNKVDDTKQESLIWDFATLGLGDPIPVSALHGRGTGDLLDRVVAELGEPPSDEDADEPAVPSDADAGLFAVAIVGRPNVGKSTLFNRLIGDDRSIVHDMPGTTRDSVDTIVETDQGPIRFVDTAGMRRRAKVDEGTEYYSMVRALESIDLADVALLVIDATEGVTHQDQRLAERVDAAGCPIIVLLNKWELLDAEARAAAQADVTRRLAFLGDAPTLKISAASGKGVHKVLPALAGSIEDYRTRVPTAKVNRVIRAAQQAQPAPGGAR
;
A
#
# COMPACT_ATOMS: atom_id res chain seq x y z
N ALA A 1 -31.26 0.63 -10.02
CA ALA A 1 -32.11 1.80 -9.69
C ALA A 1 -32.78 1.72 -8.31
N ARG A 2 -33.73 0.80 -8.04
CA ARG A 2 -34.43 0.76 -6.73
C ARG A 2 -33.50 0.58 -5.52
N LEU A 3 -32.47 -0.25 -5.66
CA LEU A 3 -31.47 -0.49 -4.60
C LEU A 3 -30.63 0.78 -4.32
N ALA A 4 -30.15 1.44 -5.38
CA ALA A 4 -29.38 2.68 -5.30
C ALA A 4 -30.18 3.82 -4.63
N ARG A 5 -31.47 3.96 -4.94
CA ARG A 5 -32.34 4.93 -4.27
C ARG A 5 -32.55 4.68 -2.77
N ARG A 6 -32.45 3.43 -2.32
CA ARG A 6 -32.56 3.09 -0.89
C ARG A 6 -31.27 3.29 -0.11
N ALA A 7 -30.15 3.50 -0.79
CA ALA A 7 -28.83 3.57 -0.15
C ALA A 7 -28.60 4.87 0.64
N GLY A 8 -29.44 5.90 0.46
CA GLY A 8 -29.35 7.16 1.21
C GLY A 8 -28.07 7.95 0.95
N ARG A 9 -27.41 7.71 -0.19
CA ARG A 9 -26.16 8.36 -0.61
C ARG A 9 -26.36 9.03 -1.98
N PRO A 10 -25.53 10.02 -2.35
CA PRO A 10 -25.49 10.55 -3.71
C PRO A 10 -25.28 9.42 -4.72
N VAL A 11 -26.02 9.46 -5.83
CA VAL A 11 -25.92 8.46 -6.91
C VAL A 11 -25.85 9.20 -8.23
N LEU A 12 -24.81 8.91 -9.01
CA LEU A 12 -24.63 9.41 -10.37
C LEU A 12 -24.95 8.30 -11.39
N LEU A 13 -25.63 8.66 -12.47
CA LEU A 13 -26.00 7.75 -13.56
C LEU A 13 -25.06 7.96 -14.75
N ALA A 14 -24.11 7.04 -14.94
CA ALA A 14 -23.25 7.02 -16.13
C ALA A 14 -23.76 5.99 -17.15
N VAL A 15 -23.99 6.43 -18.39
CA VAL A 15 -24.40 5.58 -19.51
C VAL A 15 -23.18 5.34 -20.41
N ASN A 16 -22.63 4.13 -20.35
CA ASN A 16 -21.42 3.76 -21.08
C ASN A 16 -21.73 3.31 -22.52
N LYS A 17 -20.71 3.35 -23.40
CA LYS A 17 -20.77 3.05 -24.84
C LYS A 17 -21.50 4.11 -25.67
N VAL A 18 -21.36 5.37 -25.28
CA VAL A 18 -21.76 6.52 -26.11
C VAL A 18 -20.55 6.93 -26.94
N ASP A 19 -20.31 6.16 -28.00
CA ASP A 19 -19.12 6.26 -28.84
C ASP A 19 -19.26 7.36 -29.91
N ASP A 20 -20.50 7.74 -30.26
CA ASP A 20 -20.80 8.78 -31.24
C ASP A 20 -21.96 9.71 -30.81
N THR A 21 -22.14 10.82 -31.55
CA THR A 21 -23.18 11.83 -31.30
C THR A 21 -24.60 11.34 -31.57
N LYS A 22 -24.80 10.25 -32.32
CA LYS A 22 -26.14 9.68 -32.54
C LYS A 22 -26.64 9.00 -31.26
N GLN A 23 -25.73 8.34 -30.55
CA GLN A 23 -26.02 7.63 -29.30
C GLN A 23 -26.25 8.58 -28.12
N GLU A 24 -25.77 9.83 -28.17
CA GLU A 24 -26.02 10.83 -27.12
C GLU A 24 -27.51 11.06 -26.87
N SER A 25 -28.35 10.97 -27.90
CA SER A 25 -29.80 11.12 -27.73
C SER A 25 -30.45 9.96 -26.96
N LEU A 26 -29.86 8.76 -27.00
CA LEU A 26 -30.40 7.54 -26.39
C LEU A 26 -30.24 7.52 -24.87
N ILE A 27 -29.35 8.35 -24.32
CA ILE A 27 -29.11 8.37 -22.87
C ILE A 27 -30.35 8.80 -22.10
N TRP A 28 -31.23 9.60 -22.71
CA TRP A 28 -32.43 10.13 -22.07
C TRP A 28 -33.46 9.05 -21.73
N ASP A 29 -33.42 7.89 -22.40
CA ASP A 29 -34.24 6.74 -22.02
C ASP A 29 -33.92 6.27 -20.59
N PHE A 30 -32.68 6.47 -20.14
CA PHE A 30 -32.24 6.10 -18.79
C PHE A 30 -32.66 7.11 -17.71
N ALA A 31 -33.18 8.29 -18.08
CA ALA A 31 -33.76 9.23 -17.11
C ALA A 31 -34.96 8.60 -16.37
N THR A 32 -35.65 7.66 -17.02
CA THR A 32 -36.74 6.86 -16.41
C THR A 32 -36.29 6.07 -15.18
N LEU A 33 -34.98 5.84 -15.01
CA LEU A 33 -34.43 5.20 -13.83
C LEU A 33 -34.57 6.06 -12.58
N GLY A 34 -34.81 7.38 -12.69
CA GLY A 34 -34.98 8.28 -11.54
C GLY A 34 -33.74 8.32 -10.65
N LEU A 35 -32.57 8.46 -11.27
CA LEU A 35 -31.25 8.54 -10.63
C LEU A 35 -30.52 9.85 -10.99
N GLY A 36 -31.28 10.89 -11.35
CA GLY A 36 -30.72 12.13 -11.89
C GLY A 36 -30.48 12.09 -13.40
N ASP A 37 -29.81 13.11 -13.90
CA ASP A 37 -29.52 13.27 -15.31
C ASP A 37 -28.43 12.27 -15.76
N PRO A 38 -28.65 11.52 -16.86
CA PRO A 38 -27.70 10.54 -17.36
C PRO A 38 -26.47 11.23 -17.98
N ILE A 39 -25.28 10.77 -17.60
CA ILE A 39 -23.99 11.26 -18.09
C ILE A 39 -23.48 10.30 -19.18
N PRO A 40 -23.28 10.75 -20.43
CA PRO A 40 -22.77 9.91 -21.51
C PRO A 40 -21.27 9.66 -21.34
N VAL A 41 -20.84 8.40 -21.41
CA VAL A 41 -19.41 8.06 -21.42
C VAL A 41 -19.08 7.00 -22.47
N SER A 42 -17.86 7.05 -23.00
CA SER A 42 -17.23 5.95 -23.75
C SER A 42 -15.93 5.57 -23.06
N ALA A 43 -15.94 4.44 -22.34
CA ALA A 43 -14.74 3.92 -21.71
C ALA A 43 -13.65 3.53 -22.72
N LEU A 44 -14.03 3.14 -23.94
CA LEU A 44 -13.09 2.71 -24.98
C LEU A 44 -12.37 3.90 -25.62
N HIS A 45 -13.07 5.01 -25.80
CA HIS A 45 -12.56 6.19 -26.51
C HIS A 45 -12.27 7.38 -25.59
N GLY A 46 -12.50 7.25 -24.28
CA GLY A 46 -12.28 8.29 -23.29
C GLY A 46 -13.24 9.48 -23.39
N ARG A 47 -14.37 9.34 -24.10
CA ARG A 47 -15.35 10.42 -24.28
C ARG A 47 -16.20 10.58 -23.01
N GLY A 48 -16.43 11.83 -22.57
CA GLY A 48 -17.32 12.15 -21.44
C GLY A 48 -16.80 11.70 -20.06
N THR A 49 -15.65 11.04 -19.98
CA THR A 49 -15.07 10.60 -18.71
C THR A 49 -14.58 11.78 -17.86
N GLY A 50 -14.13 12.88 -18.47
CA GLY A 50 -13.80 14.12 -17.77
C GLY A 50 -15.03 14.72 -17.09
N ASP A 51 -16.12 14.94 -17.82
CA ASP A 51 -17.36 15.48 -17.29
C ASP A 51 -17.95 14.61 -16.16
N LEU A 52 -17.85 13.28 -16.29
CA LEU A 52 -18.22 12.35 -15.22
C LEU A 52 -17.36 12.57 -13.97
N LEU A 53 -16.05 12.69 -14.13
CA LEU A 53 -15.12 12.90 -13.02
C LEU A 53 -15.35 14.26 -12.35
N ASP A 54 -15.59 15.33 -13.11
CA ASP A 54 -15.91 16.65 -12.58
C ASP A 54 -17.18 16.60 -11.72
N ARG A 55 -18.19 15.83 -12.16
CA ARG A 55 -19.41 15.61 -11.38
C ARG A 55 -19.15 14.82 -10.11
N VAL A 56 -18.29 13.80 -10.17
CA VAL A 56 -17.89 13.03 -8.99
C VAL A 56 -17.16 13.94 -7.99
N VAL A 57 -16.23 14.77 -8.45
CA VAL A 57 -15.51 15.72 -7.59
C VAL A 57 -16.48 16.72 -6.97
N ALA A 58 -17.41 17.27 -7.74
CA ALA A 58 -18.42 18.20 -7.22
C ALA A 58 -19.33 17.57 -6.14
N GLU A 59 -19.69 16.29 -6.29
CA GLU A 59 -20.48 15.55 -5.27
C GLU A 59 -19.64 15.15 -4.04
N LEU A 60 -18.33 14.99 -4.21
CA LEU A 60 -17.39 14.83 -3.09
C LEU A 60 -17.17 16.15 -2.35
N GLY A 61 -17.46 17.29 -3.00
CA GLY A 61 -17.33 18.65 -2.46
C GLY A 61 -15.97 19.28 -2.78
N GLU A 62 -15.78 20.54 -2.37
CA GLU A 62 -14.43 21.08 -2.28
C GLU A 62 -13.64 20.21 -1.29
N PRO A 63 -12.38 19.83 -1.61
CA PRO A 63 -11.51 19.39 -0.55
C PRO A 63 -11.59 20.50 0.49
N PRO A 64 -11.85 20.17 1.75
CA PRO A 64 -12.15 21.20 2.70
C PRO A 64 -10.96 22.20 2.76
N SER A 65 -11.23 23.48 3.02
CA SER A 65 -10.21 24.54 2.98
C SER A 65 -9.12 24.25 4.01
N ASP A 66 -7.86 24.67 3.85
CA ASP A 66 -6.81 24.41 4.87
C ASP A 66 -7.19 24.86 6.31
N GLU A 67 -8.27 25.63 6.48
CA GLU A 67 -8.85 26.04 7.77
C GLU A 67 -10.12 25.28 8.20
N ASP A 68 -10.91 24.69 7.28
CA ASP A 68 -12.10 23.86 7.59
C ASP A 68 -11.97 22.41 7.08
N ALA A 69 -10.79 22.05 6.58
CA ALA A 69 -10.32 20.71 6.32
C ALA A 69 -10.03 20.02 7.61
N ASP A 70 -10.83 19.00 7.88
CA ASP A 70 -10.20 17.72 8.17
C ASP A 70 -9.24 17.41 7.01
N GLU A 71 -8.03 17.95 7.10
CA GLU A 71 -6.85 17.53 6.36
C GLU A 71 -6.87 15.99 6.31
N PRO A 72 -6.45 15.34 5.21
CA PRO A 72 -6.26 13.89 5.22
C PRO A 72 -5.12 13.55 6.18
N ALA A 73 -5.35 13.63 7.50
CA ALA A 73 -4.35 13.81 8.54
C ALA A 73 -3.05 14.32 7.90
N VAL A 74 -3.03 15.57 7.41
CA VAL A 74 -1.72 16.20 7.23
C VAL A 74 -1.16 16.07 8.64
N PRO A 75 -0.08 15.28 8.80
CA PRO A 75 0.47 15.09 10.12
C PRO A 75 0.69 16.50 10.64
N SER A 76 0.37 16.77 11.92
CA SER A 76 0.59 18.10 12.50
C SER A 76 1.96 18.63 12.05
N ASP A 77 2.21 19.93 11.89
CA ASP A 77 3.53 20.42 11.43
C ASP A 77 4.74 19.84 12.22
N ALA A 78 4.51 19.19 13.38
CA ALA A 78 5.48 18.38 14.12
C ALA A 78 5.74 16.95 13.55
N ASP A 79 4.80 16.37 12.80
CA ASP A 79 4.79 15.02 12.25
C ASP A 79 4.94 14.96 10.71
N ALA A 80 4.85 16.11 10.01
CA ALA A 80 4.98 16.23 8.56
C ALA A 80 6.44 15.97 8.15
N GLY A 81 6.82 14.69 8.09
CA GLY A 81 8.19 14.25 7.86
C GLY A 81 8.57 12.97 8.61
N LEU A 82 7.68 12.42 9.45
CA LEU A 82 7.90 11.12 10.06
C LEU A 82 7.91 10.03 9.00
N PHE A 83 8.92 9.16 9.10
CA PHE A 83 9.07 8.06 8.18
C PHE A 83 7.97 7.01 8.43
N ALA A 84 7.15 6.76 7.40
CA ALA A 84 5.96 5.94 7.48
C ALA A 84 6.25 4.48 7.08
N VAL A 85 5.86 3.53 7.93
CA VAL A 85 6.09 2.09 7.76
C VAL A 85 4.76 1.35 7.70
N ALA A 86 4.49 0.67 6.60
CA ALA A 86 3.35 -0.24 6.49
C ALA A 86 3.75 -1.68 6.82
N ILE A 87 2.93 -2.39 7.61
CA ILE A 87 3.10 -3.85 7.80
C ILE A 87 2.03 -4.57 6.98
N VAL A 88 2.45 -5.15 5.86
CA VAL A 88 1.55 -5.79 4.89
C VAL A 88 1.79 -7.29 4.82
N GLY A 89 0.81 -8.02 4.29
CA GLY A 89 0.83 -9.47 4.18
C GLY A 89 -0.54 -10.08 4.35
N ARG A 90 -0.69 -11.36 3.99
CA ARG A 90 -1.95 -12.09 4.08
C ARG A 90 -2.53 -12.14 5.51
N PRO A 91 -3.83 -12.44 5.68
CA PRO A 91 -4.38 -12.75 7.00
C PRO A 91 -3.55 -13.82 7.74
N ASN A 92 -3.46 -13.72 9.06
CA ASN A 92 -2.87 -14.75 9.95
C ASN A 92 -1.36 -15.06 9.78
N VAL A 93 -0.62 -14.31 8.95
CA VAL A 93 0.84 -14.43 8.80
C VAL A 93 1.63 -13.90 10.02
N GLY A 94 0.97 -13.25 10.98
CA GLY A 94 1.58 -12.76 12.23
C GLY A 94 1.89 -11.26 12.28
N LYS A 95 1.27 -10.43 11.43
CA LYS A 95 1.45 -8.96 11.40
C LYS A 95 1.21 -8.30 12.76
N SER A 96 0.07 -8.57 13.41
CA SER A 96 -0.26 -7.98 14.72
C SER A 96 0.71 -8.41 15.81
N THR A 97 1.15 -9.67 15.79
CA THR A 97 2.15 -10.18 16.74
C THR A 97 3.50 -9.51 16.52
N LEU A 98 3.89 -9.29 15.26
CA LEU A 98 5.11 -8.57 14.92
C LEU A 98 5.03 -7.11 15.39
N PHE A 99 3.94 -6.42 15.07
CA PHE A 99 3.70 -5.03 15.47
C PHE A 99 3.77 -4.85 17.00
N ASN A 100 3.04 -5.68 17.75
CA ASN A 100 3.06 -5.62 19.21
C ASN A 100 4.45 -5.91 19.78
N ARG A 101 5.26 -6.73 19.11
CA ARG A 101 6.64 -6.98 19.56
C ARG A 101 7.57 -5.83 19.23
N LEU A 102 7.44 -5.22 18.05
CA LEU A 102 8.23 -4.04 17.68
C LEU A 102 7.98 -2.89 18.67
N ILE A 103 6.73 -2.76 19.13
CA ILE A 103 6.32 -1.78 20.14
C ILE A 103 6.70 -2.19 21.56
N GLY A 104 6.53 -3.46 21.90
CA GLY A 104 6.75 -3.97 23.27
C GLY A 104 8.22 -4.27 23.60
N ASP A 105 9.15 -4.05 22.67
CA ASP A 105 10.58 -4.08 22.98
C ASP A 105 10.90 -2.85 23.85
N ASP A 106 11.76 -2.99 24.87
CA ASP A 106 12.02 -2.00 25.95
C ASP A 106 12.50 -0.61 25.47
N ARG A 107 12.57 -0.40 24.16
CA ARG A 107 13.17 0.74 23.49
C ARG A 107 12.17 1.71 22.89
N SER A 108 10.86 1.44 22.95
CA SER A 108 9.88 2.27 22.25
C SER A 108 8.78 2.84 23.12
N ILE A 109 8.53 4.15 22.95
CA ILE A 109 7.43 4.88 23.58
C ILE A 109 6.35 5.06 22.50
N VAL A 110 5.10 4.78 22.88
CA VAL A 110 3.96 4.75 21.97
C VAL A 110 3.08 5.96 22.18
N HIS A 111 2.83 6.69 21.09
CA HIS A 111 1.82 7.74 21.05
C HIS A 111 0.69 7.30 20.11
N ASP A 112 -0.52 7.16 20.67
CA ASP A 112 -1.73 6.91 19.88
C ASP A 112 -2.30 8.28 19.47
N MET A 113 -2.45 8.51 18.16
CA MET A 113 -3.11 9.72 17.63
C MET A 113 -4.61 9.43 17.43
N PRO A 114 -5.51 10.08 18.19
CA PRO A 114 -6.95 9.96 17.95
C PRO A 114 -7.39 11.03 16.94
N GLY A 115 -7.87 10.61 15.77
CA GLY A 115 -8.45 11.51 14.75
C GLY A 115 -9.52 10.80 13.91
N THR A 116 -10.65 11.46 13.72
CA THR A 116 -11.85 11.04 12.96
C THR A 116 -11.54 10.95 11.45
N THR A 117 -12.06 10.04 10.61
CA THR A 117 -13.32 9.30 10.56
C THR A 117 -13.07 7.81 10.21
N ARG A 118 -13.67 6.90 11.00
CA ARG A 118 -13.83 5.46 10.69
C ARG A 118 -12.54 4.72 10.27
N ASP A 119 -11.69 4.46 11.27
CA ASP A 119 -10.92 3.21 11.41
C ASP A 119 -9.43 3.13 11.02
N SER A 120 -8.69 4.24 10.90
CA SER A 120 -7.21 4.22 10.86
C SER A 120 -6.64 4.91 12.10
N VAL A 121 -6.15 4.11 13.05
CA VAL A 121 -5.28 4.58 14.13
C VAL A 121 -3.86 4.31 13.64
N ASP A 122 -3.10 5.36 13.37
CA ASP A 122 -1.67 5.26 13.17
C ASP A 122 -0.98 5.25 14.54
N THR A 123 0.19 4.63 14.61
CA THR A 123 0.96 4.57 15.87
C THR A 123 2.35 5.10 15.65
N ILE A 124 2.69 6.15 16.38
CA ILE A 124 4.06 6.69 16.40
C ILE A 124 4.84 5.95 17.47
N VAL A 125 6.02 5.49 17.07
CA VAL A 125 6.92 4.67 17.87
C VAL A 125 8.28 5.35 17.89
N GLU A 126 8.71 5.77 19.08
CA GLU A 126 10.07 6.28 19.28
C GLU A 126 11.07 5.13 19.13
N THR A 127 12.03 5.27 18.22
CA THR A 127 13.10 4.27 18.02
C THR A 127 14.47 4.91 18.20
N ASP A 128 15.52 4.10 18.26
CA ASP A 128 16.92 4.55 18.23
C ASP A 128 17.29 5.31 16.95
N GLN A 129 16.45 5.21 15.92
CA GLN A 129 16.58 5.86 14.62
C GLN A 129 15.70 7.12 14.48
N GLY A 130 15.00 7.49 15.56
CA GLY A 130 14.01 8.57 15.60
C GLY A 130 12.56 8.06 15.58
N PRO A 131 11.59 8.98 15.60
CA PRO A 131 10.17 8.64 15.55
C PRO A 131 9.79 8.03 14.21
N ILE A 132 9.13 6.88 14.25
CA ILE A 132 8.61 6.15 13.10
C ILE A 132 7.09 6.04 13.22
N ARG A 133 6.37 6.34 12.14
CA ARG A 133 4.91 6.19 12.08
C ARG A 133 4.56 4.85 11.45
N PHE A 134 3.88 3.97 12.19
CA PHE A 134 3.26 2.78 11.63
C PHE A 134 1.85 3.11 11.14
N VAL A 135 1.57 2.84 9.86
CA VAL A 135 0.28 3.14 9.23
C VAL A 135 -0.72 1.98 9.37
N ASP A 136 -2.02 2.31 9.48
CA ASP A 136 -3.17 1.39 9.63
C ASP A 136 -3.00 0.33 10.74
N THR A 137 -2.60 0.77 11.93
CA THR A 137 -2.42 -0.14 13.08
C THR A 137 -3.75 -0.57 13.71
N ALA A 138 -4.82 0.16 13.44
CA ALA A 138 -6.18 -0.18 13.86
C ALA A 138 -6.64 -1.56 13.38
N GLY A 139 -6.34 -1.92 12.12
CA GLY A 139 -6.64 -3.26 11.57
C GLY A 139 -5.84 -4.38 12.24
N MET A 140 -4.62 -4.08 12.70
CA MET A 140 -3.77 -5.01 13.44
C MET A 140 -4.23 -5.19 14.89
N ARG A 141 -4.67 -4.13 15.57
CA ARG A 141 -5.16 -4.18 16.96
C ARG A 141 -6.56 -4.80 17.08
N ARG A 142 -7.48 -4.58 16.13
CA ARG A 142 -8.83 -5.18 16.12
C ARG A 142 -8.83 -6.70 15.94
N ARG A 143 -7.95 -7.22 15.07
CA ARG A 143 -7.78 -8.67 14.82
C ARG A 143 -7.28 -9.46 16.02
N ALA A 144 -6.67 -8.81 17.01
CA ALA A 144 -6.34 -9.46 18.28
C ALA A 144 -7.57 -9.70 19.16
N LYS A 145 -8.73 -9.08 18.85
CA LYS A 145 -9.95 -9.14 19.67
C LYS A 145 -11.18 -9.71 18.95
N VAL A 146 -11.24 -9.73 17.62
CA VAL A 146 -12.42 -10.19 16.85
C VAL A 146 -12.01 -11.00 15.64
N ASP A 147 -12.68 -12.13 15.46
CA ASP A 147 -12.57 -13.03 14.31
C ASP A 147 -13.75 -12.73 13.37
N GLU A 148 -13.62 -11.79 12.44
CA GLU A 148 -14.68 -11.56 11.45
C GLU A 148 -14.17 -11.37 10.01
N GLY A 149 -14.92 -12.01 9.12
CA GLY A 149 -14.62 -12.19 7.71
C GLY A 149 -14.68 -10.89 6.92
N THR A 150 -13.60 -10.61 6.21
CA THR A 150 -13.60 -10.35 4.76
C THR A 150 -12.16 -10.12 4.31
N GLU A 151 -11.58 -11.12 3.66
CA GLU A 151 -10.24 -11.01 3.06
C GLU A 151 -10.15 -9.80 2.10
N TYR A 152 -11.24 -9.47 1.42
CA TYR A 152 -11.33 -8.33 0.49
C TYR A 152 -11.03 -6.98 1.16
N TYR A 153 -11.67 -6.67 2.28
CA TYR A 153 -11.43 -5.41 3.00
C TYR A 153 -10.01 -5.33 3.57
N SER A 154 -9.41 -6.49 3.86
CA SER A 154 -8.03 -6.57 4.34
C SER A 154 -7.02 -6.26 3.24
N MET A 155 -7.33 -6.66 2.01
CA MET A 155 -6.52 -6.34 0.85
C MET A 155 -6.62 -4.86 0.54
N VAL A 156 -7.83 -4.29 0.42
CA VAL A 156 -8.04 -2.85 0.12
C VAL A 156 -7.28 -1.96 1.11
N ARG A 157 -7.38 -2.26 2.40
CA ARG A 157 -6.64 -1.55 3.46
C ARG A 157 -5.12 -1.68 3.35
N ALA A 158 -4.63 -2.86 2.97
CA ALA A 158 -3.21 -3.03 2.71
C ALA A 158 -2.75 -2.15 1.54
N LEU A 159 -3.57 -1.98 0.50
CA LEU A 159 -3.27 -1.08 -0.62
C LEU A 159 -3.21 0.39 -0.16
N GLU A 160 -4.21 0.84 0.60
CA GLU A 160 -4.25 2.21 1.16
C GLU A 160 -3.03 2.47 2.06
N SER A 161 -2.64 1.49 2.87
CA SER A 161 -1.45 1.59 3.73
C SER A 161 -0.16 1.71 2.93
N ILE A 162 -0.05 1.02 1.79
CA ILE A 162 1.13 1.11 0.91
C ILE A 162 1.25 2.50 0.31
N ASP A 163 0.14 3.12 -0.09
CA ASP A 163 0.15 4.45 -0.70
C ASP A 163 0.56 5.56 0.29
N LEU A 164 0.42 5.31 1.59
CA LEU A 164 0.80 6.24 2.66
C LEU A 164 2.18 5.94 3.28
N ALA A 165 2.88 4.90 2.82
CA ALA A 165 4.11 4.41 3.44
C ALA A 165 5.37 4.73 2.63
N ASP A 166 6.42 5.12 3.35
CA ASP A 166 7.77 5.28 2.80
C ASP A 166 8.51 3.94 2.69
N VAL A 167 8.09 2.90 3.43
CA VAL A 167 8.56 1.51 3.28
C VAL A 167 7.48 0.52 3.71
N ALA A 168 7.46 -0.63 3.05
CA ALA A 168 6.60 -1.74 3.39
C ALA A 168 7.39 -2.92 4.00
N LEU A 169 6.93 -3.41 5.15
CA LEU A 169 7.32 -4.70 5.72
C LEU A 169 6.37 -5.78 5.20
N LEU A 170 6.79 -6.56 4.23
CA LEU A 170 6.01 -7.68 3.70
C LEU A 170 6.22 -8.92 4.57
N VAL A 171 5.22 -9.24 5.39
CA VAL A 171 5.23 -10.41 6.27
C VAL A 171 4.66 -11.63 5.53
N ILE A 172 5.49 -12.66 5.42
CA ILE A 172 5.14 -13.94 4.79
C ILE A 172 5.24 -15.04 5.84
N ASP A 173 4.25 -15.94 5.88
CA ASP A 173 4.35 -17.15 6.68
C ASP A 173 5.32 -18.12 6.02
N ALA A 174 6.49 -18.34 6.62
CA ALA A 174 7.51 -19.21 6.06
C ALA A 174 7.05 -20.67 5.97
N THR A 175 6.08 -21.10 6.78
CA THR A 175 5.58 -22.49 6.76
C THR A 175 4.77 -22.79 5.49
N GLU A 176 4.17 -21.78 4.88
CA GLU A 176 3.40 -21.89 3.64
C GLU A 176 4.20 -21.47 2.40
N GLY A 177 5.39 -20.91 2.60
CA GLY A 177 6.18 -20.29 1.53
C GLY A 177 5.50 -19.05 0.95
N VAL A 178 5.99 -18.61 -0.21
CA VAL A 178 5.47 -17.40 -0.88
C VAL A 178 4.25 -17.78 -1.71
N THR A 179 3.06 -17.32 -1.31
CA THR A 179 1.81 -17.61 -2.02
C THR A 179 1.53 -16.59 -3.14
N HIS A 180 0.46 -16.83 -3.91
CA HIS A 180 0.03 -15.92 -4.97
C HIS A 180 -0.50 -14.58 -4.41
N GLN A 181 -1.11 -14.56 -3.22
CA GLN A 181 -1.54 -13.28 -2.64
C GLN A 181 -0.33 -12.49 -2.10
N ASP A 182 0.72 -13.17 -1.62
CA ASP A 182 1.97 -12.52 -1.21
C ASP A 182 2.66 -11.85 -2.42
N GLN A 183 2.69 -12.54 -3.57
CA GLN A 183 3.19 -11.97 -4.83
C GLN A 183 2.40 -10.75 -5.26
N ARG A 184 1.06 -10.80 -5.27
CA ARG A 184 0.23 -9.65 -5.64
C ARG A 184 0.43 -8.44 -4.75
N LEU A 185 0.60 -8.66 -3.44
CA LEU A 185 0.95 -7.59 -2.51
C LEU A 185 2.33 -7.01 -2.83
N ALA A 186 3.33 -7.86 -3.05
CA ALA A 186 4.68 -7.43 -3.45
C ALA A 186 4.68 -6.63 -4.76
N GLU A 187 3.94 -7.09 -5.78
CA GLU A 187 3.78 -6.39 -7.07
C GLU A 187 3.16 -5.00 -6.88
N ARG A 188 2.19 -4.86 -5.97
CA ARG A 188 1.61 -3.55 -5.67
C ARG A 188 2.61 -2.62 -4.98
N VAL A 189 3.36 -3.14 -4.02
CA VAL A 189 4.39 -2.36 -3.30
C VAL A 189 5.44 -1.86 -4.29
N ASP A 190 5.92 -2.73 -5.17
CA ASP A 190 6.87 -2.39 -6.24
C ASP A 190 6.28 -1.35 -7.21
N ALA A 191 5.03 -1.54 -7.65
CA ALA A 191 4.34 -0.58 -8.51
C ALA A 191 4.11 0.80 -7.84
N ALA A 192 4.03 0.85 -6.51
CA ALA A 192 3.95 2.11 -5.76
C ALA A 192 5.31 2.83 -5.68
N GLY A 193 6.41 2.18 -6.07
CA GLY A 193 7.77 2.68 -5.86
C GLY A 193 8.17 2.69 -4.38
N CYS A 194 7.45 1.97 -3.53
CA CYS A 194 7.68 1.88 -2.10
C CYS A 194 8.77 0.83 -1.84
N PRO A 195 9.90 1.17 -1.20
CA PRO A 195 10.87 0.19 -0.72
C PRO A 195 10.22 -0.93 0.08
N ILE A 196 10.75 -2.15 -0.05
CA ILE A 196 10.18 -3.34 0.58
C ILE A 196 11.22 -4.15 1.33
N ILE A 197 10.86 -4.59 2.53
CA ILE A 197 11.63 -5.55 3.32
C ILE A 197 10.77 -6.81 3.48
N VAL A 198 11.32 -7.95 3.07
CA VAL A 198 10.62 -9.24 3.15
C VAL A 198 10.91 -9.89 4.49
N LEU A 199 9.86 -10.21 5.24
CA LEU A 199 9.96 -10.86 6.55
C LEU A 199 9.38 -12.27 6.48
N LEU A 200 10.25 -13.28 6.51
CA LEU A 200 9.89 -14.69 6.63
C LEU A 200 9.60 -15.00 8.10
N ASN A 201 8.32 -14.96 8.47
CA ASN A 201 7.85 -15.19 9.83
C ASN A 201 7.61 -16.67 10.11
N LYS A 202 7.55 -17.04 11.40
CA LYS A 202 7.40 -18.43 11.89
C LYS A 202 8.59 -19.33 11.52
N TRP A 203 9.77 -18.73 11.31
CA TRP A 203 10.99 -19.42 10.86
C TRP A 203 11.46 -20.56 11.79
N GLU A 204 11.10 -20.48 13.07
CA GLU A 204 11.37 -21.49 14.09
C GLU A 204 10.65 -22.81 13.85
N LEU A 205 9.52 -22.79 13.14
CA LEU A 205 8.70 -23.99 12.89
C LEU A 205 9.26 -24.86 11.76
N LEU A 206 10.18 -24.33 10.96
CA LEU A 206 10.73 -25.02 9.79
C LEU A 206 11.97 -25.84 10.14
N ASP A 207 12.05 -27.03 9.56
CA ASP A 207 13.26 -27.84 9.51
C ASP A 207 14.25 -27.35 8.42
N ALA A 208 15.36 -28.05 8.22
CA ALA A 208 16.38 -27.64 7.27
C ALA A 208 15.89 -27.66 5.81
N GLU A 209 15.06 -28.64 5.44
CA GLU A 209 14.54 -28.80 4.08
C GLU A 209 13.49 -27.73 3.77
N ALA A 210 12.53 -27.53 4.67
CA ALA A 210 11.51 -26.48 4.53
C ALA A 210 12.13 -25.08 4.48
N ARG A 211 13.20 -24.82 5.24
CA ARG A 211 13.93 -23.54 5.18
C ARG A 211 14.57 -23.30 3.82
N ALA A 212 15.16 -24.33 3.23
CA ALA A 212 15.74 -24.23 1.89
C ALA A 212 14.65 -23.97 0.85
N ALA A 213 13.52 -24.66 0.94
CA ALA A 213 12.38 -24.47 0.06
C ALA A 213 11.78 -23.06 0.16
N ALA A 214 11.55 -22.55 1.37
CA ALA A 214 11.04 -21.20 1.59
C ALA A 214 11.98 -20.11 1.03
N GLN A 215 13.29 -20.29 1.21
CA GLN A 215 14.29 -19.37 0.65
C GLN A 215 14.30 -19.40 -0.89
N ALA A 216 14.24 -20.60 -1.48
CA ALA A 216 14.18 -20.76 -2.93
C ALA A 216 12.90 -20.15 -3.51
N ASP A 217 11.78 -20.26 -2.79
CA ASP A 217 10.51 -19.65 -3.19
C ASP A 217 10.60 -18.13 -3.21
N VAL A 218 11.24 -17.48 -2.23
CA VAL A 218 11.50 -16.03 -2.27
C VAL A 218 12.32 -15.67 -3.52
N THR A 219 13.46 -16.33 -3.73
CA THR A 219 14.35 -16.05 -4.87
C THR A 219 13.64 -16.23 -6.21
N ARG A 220 12.74 -17.20 -6.33
CA ARG A 220 12.05 -17.48 -7.60
C ARG A 220 10.83 -16.60 -7.82
N ARG A 221 10.01 -16.41 -6.77
CA ARG A 221 8.69 -15.77 -6.88
C ARG A 221 8.73 -14.28 -6.64
N LEU A 222 9.72 -13.78 -5.90
CA LEU A 222 9.91 -12.36 -5.59
C LEU A 222 11.19 -11.81 -6.22
N ALA A 223 11.71 -12.48 -7.26
CA ALA A 223 12.93 -12.06 -7.97
C ALA A 223 12.87 -10.61 -8.49
N PHE A 224 11.66 -10.14 -8.83
CA PHE A 224 11.43 -8.79 -9.32
C PHE A 224 11.71 -7.70 -8.28
N LEU A 225 11.72 -8.05 -6.98
CA LEU A 225 12.09 -7.14 -5.90
C LEU A 225 13.61 -6.91 -5.80
N GLY A 226 14.42 -7.55 -6.66
CA GLY A 226 15.87 -7.38 -6.71
C GLY A 226 16.54 -7.71 -5.38
N ASP A 227 17.28 -6.74 -4.83
CA ASP A 227 18.08 -6.90 -3.61
C ASP A 227 17.31 -6.57 -2.31
N ALA A 228 15.97 -6.57 -2.35
CA ALA A 228 15.14 -6.32 -1.19
C ALA A 228 15.58 -7.16 0.04
N PRO A 229 15.88 -6.52 1.19
CA PRO A 229 16.36 -7.24 2.37
C PRO A 229 15.36 -8.31 2.81
N THR A 230 15.83 -9.54 2.94
CA THR A 230 15.01 -10.67 3.42
C THR A 230 15.45 -11.11 4.80
N LEU A 231 14.59 -10.92 5.80
CA LEU A 231 14.86 -11.27 7.19
C LEU A 231 14.06 -12.51 7.62
N LYS A 232 14.71 -13.35 8.42
CA LYS A 232 14.12 -14.56 9.01
C LYS A 232 13.78 -14.26 10.46
N ILE A 233 12.50 -14.32 10.80
CA ILE A 233 12.02 -13.90 12.11
C ILE A 233 11.03 -14.89 12.72
N SER A 234 10.83 -14.74 14.02
CA SER A 234 9.72 -15.31 14.76
C SER A 234 9.02 -14.18 15.51
N ALA A 235 7.88 -13.75 14.99
CA ALA A 235 7.00 -12.80 15.66
C ALA A 235 6.34 -13.40 16.92
N ALA A 236 6.43 -14.71 17.16
CA ALA A 236 5.93 -15.34 18.39
C ALA A 236 6.99 -15.43 19.50
N SER A 237 8.24 -15.79 19.17
CA SER A 237 9.35 -15.92 20.15
C SER A 237 10.27 -14.70 20.27
N GLY A 238 10.35 -13.88 19.23
CA GLY A 238 11.12 -12.64 19.17
C GLY A 238 12.46 -12.79 18.46
N LYS A 239 12.81 -14.03 18.14
CA LYS A 239 14.04 -14.34 17.42
C LYS A 239 14.09 -13.61 16.08
N GLY A 240 15.17 -12.85 15.87
CA GLY A 240 15.41 -12.07 14.65
C GLY A 240 14.65 -10.75 14.53
N VAL A 241 13.69 -10.44 15.41
CA VAL A 241 12.90 -9.21 15.32
C VAL A 241 13.75 -7.96 15.57
N HIS A 242 14.76 -8.04 16.44
CA HIS A 242 15.74 -6.96 16.66
C HIS A 242 16.49 -6.49 15.39
N LYS A 243 16.45 -7.26 14.29
CA LYS A 243 17.07 -6.88 13.02
C LYS A 243 16.17 -6.03 12.12
N VAL A 244 14.88 -5.96 12.42
CA VAL A 244 13.89 -5.27 11.59
C VAL A 244 14.12 -3.76 11.61
N LEU A 245 14.27 -3.15 12.78
CA LEU A 245 14.54 -1.71 12.90
C LEU A 245 15.86 -1.28 12.22
N PRO A 246 17.00 -1.99 12.42
CA PRO A 246 18.22 -1.70 11.67
C PRO A 246 18.08 -1.84 10.14
N ALA A 247 17.31 -2.83 9.67
CA ALA A 247 17.07 -2.99 8.22
C ALA A 247 16.17 -1.87 7.66
N LEU A 248 15.21 -1.40 8.45
CA LEU A 248 14.41 -0.22 8.13
C LEU A 248 15.31 1.01 8.02
N ALA A 249 16.21 1.25 8.97
CA ALA A 249 17.17 2.36 8.91
C ALA A 249 18.02 2.36 7.64
N GLY A 250 18.58 1.20 7.26
CA GLY A 250 19.33 1.09 6.01
C GLY A 250 18.47 1.42 4.78
N SER A 251 17.24 0.92 4.75
CA SER A 251 16.29 1.20 3.65
C SER A 251 15.87 2.68 3.61
N ILE A 252 15.72 3.33 4.78
CA ILE A 252 15.46 4.78 4.91
C ILE A 252 16.61 5.58 4.30
N GLU A 253 17.84 5.25 4.67
CA GLU A 253 19.04 5.95 4.21
C GLU A 253 19.22 5.81 2.69
N ASP A 254 19.06 4.59 2.17
CA ASP A 254 19.13 4.30 0.75
C ASP A 254 18.04 5.08 -0.02
N TYR A 255 16.81 5.07 0.47
CA TYR A 255 15.69 5.79 -0.14
C TYR A 255 15.89 7.31 -0.17
N ARG A 256 16.45 7.89 0.90
CA ARG A 256 16.73 9.33 1.01
C ARG A 256 18.01 9.76 0.27
N THR A 257 18.81 8.82 -0.24
CA THR A 257 20.10 9.13 -0.86
C THR A 257 19.94 9.85 -2.20
N ARG A 258 20.29 11.14 -2.22
CA ARG A 258 20.37 11.91 -3.48
C ARG A 258 21.66 11.59 -4.23
N VAL A 259 21.54 10.92 -5.37
CA VAL A 259 22.69 10.62 -6.24
C VAL A 259 22.98 11.81 -7.18
N PRO A 260 24.22 12.36 -7.20
CA PRO A 260 24.57 13.44 -8.12
C PRO A 260 24.48 12.99 -9.58
N THR A 261 23.92 13.85 -10.46
CA THR A 261 23.75 13.56 -11.89
C THR A 261 25.07 13.17 -12.58
N ALA A 262 26.19 13.75 -12.16
CA ALA A 262 27.52 13.38 -12.66
C ALA A 262 27.89 11.91 -12.37
N LYS A 263 27.53 11.39 -11.19
CA LYS A 263 27.75 9.99 -10.81
C LYS A 263 26.85 9.07 -11.64
N VAL A 264 25.59 9.43 -11.83
CA VAL A 264 24.64 8.69 -12.70
C VAL A 264 25.17 8.59 -14.13
N ASN A 265 25.52 9.73 -14.74
CA ASN A 265 26.04 9.79 -16.10
C ASN A 265 27.33 8.97 -16.27
N ARG A 266 28.21 8.97 -15.28
CA ARG A 266 29.44 8.16 -15.29
C ARG A 266 29.14 6.67 -15.34
N VAL A 267 28.19 6.21 -14.52
CA VAL A 267 27.78 4.79 -14.47
C VAL A 267 27.10 4.38 -15.78
N ILE A 268 26.17 5.19 -16.30
CA ILE A 268 25.49 4.91 -17.57
C ILE A 268 26.49 4.83 -18.73
N ARG A 269 27.46 5.75 -18.81
CA ARG A 269 28.51 5.70 -19.85
C ARG A 269 29.36 4.44 -19.75
N ALA A 270 29.76 4.05 -18.54
CA ALA A 270 30.52 2.82 -18.33
C ALA A 270 29.71 1.58 -18.78
N ALA A 271 28.40 1.54 -18.47
CA ALA A 271 27.51 0.47 -18.89
C ALA A 271 27.35 0.41 -20.43
N GLN A 272 27.16 1.56 -21.09
CA GLN A 272 27.07 1.64 -22.56
C GLN A 272 28.37 1.26 -23.27
N GLN A 273 29.52 1.52 -22.64
CA GLN A 273 30.82 1.09 -23.15
C GLN A 273 31.03 -0.42 -23.01
N ALA A 274 30.58 -1.00 -21.90
CA ALA A 274 30.67 -2.44 -21.67
C ALA A 274 29.71 -3.23 -22.56
N GLN A 275 28.50 -2.70 -22.76
CA GLN A 275 27.45 -3.29 -23.59
C GLN A 275 26.84 -2.20 -24.47
N PRO A 276 27.23 -2.11 -25.76
CA PRO A 276 26.63 -1.17 -26.69
C PRO A 276 25.12 -1.36 -26.73
N ALA A 277 24.36 -0.26 -26.78
CA ALA A 277 22.92 -0.34 -26.95
C ALA A 277 22.59 -1.13 -28.23
N PRO A 278 21.56 -1.99 -28.23
CA PRO A 278 21.12 -2.66 -29.45
C PRO A 278 20.86 -1.59 -30.51
N GLY A 279 21.50 -1.72 -31.67
CA GLY A 279 21.51 -0.68 -32.70
C GLY A 279 20.09 -0.20 -32.99
N GLY A 280 19.83 1.09 -32.73
CA GLY A 280 18.52 1.67 -32.99
C GLY A 280 18.16 1.48 -34.46
N ALA A 281 16.98 0.92 -34.72
CA ALA A 281 16.35 0.99 -36.03
C ALA A 281 16.29 2.47 -36.42
N ARG A 282 16.99 2.81 -37.52
CA ARG A 282 16.83 4.09 -38.21
C ARG A 282 15.46 4.15 -38.88
#